data_AF-C1L366-F1
#
_entry.id   AF-C1L366-F1
#
_cell.length_a   1.000
_cell.length_b   1.000
_cell.length_c   1.000
_cell.angle_alpha   90.00
_cell.angle_beta   90.00
_cell.angle_gamma   90.00
#
_symmetry.space_group_name_H-M   'P 1'
#
loop_
_entity.id
_entity.type
_entity.pdbx_description
1 polymer ?
#
loop_
_entity_poly.entity_id
_entity_poly.type
_entity_poly.pdbx_seq_one_letter_code
_entity_poly.pdbx_strand_id
1 'polypeptide(L)'
;QVLLDGNNIKDLNLNWLRQNIGVVSQEPVLFGCTIAENIRLGNPNATITEIEQAAKQANAHDFIKSLPQSYNTLVGEHGAQLSGGQKQRVAIARALIRDPRILLLDEAT
;
A
#
# COMPACT_ATOMS: atom_id res chain seq x y z
N GLN A 1 7.27 17.25 -22.17
CA GLN A 1 8.32 17.05 -21.15
C GLN A 1 7.63 16.91 -19.79
N VAL A 2 8.13 16.05 -18.90
CA VAL A 2 7.60 15.91 -17.54
C VAL A 2 8.70 16.31 -16.57
N LEU A 3 8.38 17.19 -15.62
CA LEU A 3 9.33 17.76 -14.67
C LEU A 3 8.92 17.39 -13.25
N LEU A 4 9.91 17.10 -12.39
CA LEU A 4 9.77 17.03 -10.95
C LEU A 4 10.64 18.12 -10.34
N ASP A 5 10.03 19.06 -9.61
CA ASP A 5 10.71 20.23 -9.04
C ASP A 5 11.58 20.99 -10.06
N GLY A 6 11.09 21.12 -11.29
CA GLY A 6 11.80 21.79 -12.40
C GLY A 6 12.86 20.93 -13.11
N ASN A 7 13.18 19.74 -12.61
CA ASN A 7 14.13 18.82 -13.23
C ASN A 7 13.41 17.80 -14.13
N ASN A 8 13.92 17.54 -15.32
CA ASN A 8 13.34 16.52 -16.20
C ASN A 8 13.48 15.13 -15.56
N ILE A 9 12.38 14.39 -15.47
CA ILE A 9 12.39 13.07 -14.82
C ILE A 9 13.34 12.07 -15.47
N LYS A 10 13.69 12.29 -16.75
CA LYS A 10 14.66 11.47 -17.50
C LYS A 10 16.10 11.64 -17.03
N ASP A 11 16.39 12.76 -16.36
CA ASP A 11 17.74 13.10 -15.87
C ASP A 11 17.94 12.67 -14.41
N LEU A 12 16.88 12.21 -13.74
CA LEU A 12 16.91 11.76 -12.35
C LEU A 12 17.27 10.28 -12.24
N ASN A 13 17.87 9.90 -11.10
CA ASN A 13 18.10 8.49 -10.80
C ASN A 13 16.75 7.75 -10.67
N LEU A 14 16.56 6.71 -11.50
CA LEU A 14 15.30 5.96 -11.57
C LEU A 14 14.90 5.30 -10.24
N ASN A 15 15.86 4.78 -9.49
CA ASN A 15 15.58 4.11 -8.21
C ASN A 15 15.14 5.13 -7.16
N TRP A 16 15.84 6.27 -7.07
CA TRP A 16 15.46 7.36 -6.19
C TRP A 16 14.06 7.91 -6.54
N LEU A 17 13.79 8.15 -7.84
CA LEU A 17 12.49 8.65 -8.27
C LEU A 17 11.36 7.69 -7.87
N ARG A 18 11.52 6.39 -8.15
CA ARG A 18 10.54 5.35 -7.79
C ARG A 18 10.43 5.12 -6.28
N GLN A 19 11.41 5.51 -5.49
CA GLN A 19 11.34 5.46 -4.02
C GLN A 19 10.42 6.55 -3.44
N ASN A 20 10.36 7.70 -4.10
CA ASN A 20 9.54 8.81 -3.68
C ASN A 20 8.08 8.71 -4.16
N ILE A 21 7.75 7.71 -4.98
CA ILE A 21 6.41 7.52 -5.56
C ILE A 21 5.79 6.22 -5.04
N GLY A 22 4.60 6.33 -4.45
CA GLY A 22 3.70 5.22 -4.17
C GLY A 22 2.61 5.14 -5.24
N VAL A 23 2.25 3.94 -5.68
CA VAL A 23 1.22 3.73 -6.71
C VAL A 23 0.18 2.76 -6.19
N VAL A 24 -1.09 3.11 -6.36
CA VAL A 24 -2.24 2.25 -6.09
C VAL A 24 -3.07 2.16 -7.37
N SER A 25 -3.17 0.95 -7.92
CA SER A 25 -3.95 0.66 -9.12
C SER A 25 -5.45 0.53 -8.80
N GLN A 26 -6.30 0.72 -9.82
CA GLN A 26 -7.76 0.57 -9.74
C GLN A 26 -8.20 -0.80 -9.20
N GLU A 27 -7.57 -1.88 -9.67
CA GLU A 27 -7.75 -3.25 -9.17
C GLU A 27 -6.48 -3.72 -8.45
N PRO A 28 -6.33 -3.41 -7.16
CA PRO A 28 -5.12 -3.75 -6.44
C PRO A 28 -5.02 -5.25 -6.18
N VAL A 29 -3.89 -5.83 -6.59
CA VAL A 29 -3.57 -7.22 -6.33
C VAL A 29 -2.90 -7.36 -4.96
N LEU A 30 -3.46 -8.27 -4.16
CA LEU A 30 -2.85 -8.72 -2.91
C LEU A 30 -2.19 -10.08 -3.12
N PHE A 31 -1.05 -10.27 -2.47
CA PHE A 31 -0.35 -11.56 -2.45
C PHE A 31 -1.10 -12.50 -1.50
N GLY A 32 -1.03 -13.82 -1.79
CA GLY A 32 -1.65 -14.88 -0.99
C GLY A 32 -0.97 -15.12 0.36
N CYS A 33 -0.85 -14.06 1.17
CA CYS A 33 -0.25 -14.04 2.49
C CYS A 33 -1.16 -13.28 3.47
N THR A 34 -0.69 -12.96 4.67
CA THR A 34 -1.48 -12.22 5.65
C THR A 34 -1.68 -10.75 5.25
N ILE A 35 -2.64 -10.08 5.88
CA ILE A 35 -2.83 -8.62 5.70
C ILE A 35 -1.58 -7.85 6.13
N ALA A 36 -0.97 -8.20 7.27
CA ALA A 36 0.27 -7.58 7.73
C ALA A 36 1.41 -7.73 6.72
N GLU A 37 1.60 -8.92 6.17
CA GLU A 37 2.63 -9.16 5.16
C GLU A 37 2.36 -8.36 3.89
N ASN A 38 1.11 -8.32 3.44
CA ASN A 38 0.72 -7.51 2.29
C ASN A 38 1.07 -6.03 2.46
N ILE A 39 0.89 -5.46 3.66
CA ILE A 39 1.28 -4.08 3.94
C ILE A 39 2.81 -3.96 4.01
N ARG A 40 3.47 -4.88 4.73
CA ARG A 40 4.94 -4.92 4.91
C ARG A 40 5.72 -5.01 3.60
N LEU A 41 5.11 -5.46 2.50
CA LEU A 41 5.73 -5.40 1.17
C LEU A 41 6.15 -3.98 0.75
N GLY A 42 5.48 -2.94 1.25
CA GLY A 42 5.88 -1.55 1.01
C GLY A 42 7.15 -1.12 1.76
N ASN A 43 7.43 -1.75 2.90
CA ASN A 43 8.63 -1.56 3.71
C ASN A 43 8.94 -2.84 4.51
N PRO A 44 9.87 -3.70 4.04
CA PRO A 44 10.17 -5.00 4.67
C PRO A 44 10.57 -4.92 6.14
N ASN A 45 11.16 -3.79 6.54
CA ASN A 45 11.66 -3.56 7.89
C ASN A 45 10.60 -2.97 8.83
N ALA A 46 9.39 -2.71 8.35
CA ALA A 46 8.36 -2.09 9.16
C ALA A 46 7.97 -2.94 10.37
N THR A 47 7.86 -2.30 11.51
CA THR A 47 7.33 -2.88 12.75
C THR A 47 5.82 -3.10 12.65
N ILE A 48 5.26 -3.91 13.57
CA ILE A 48 3.79 -4.07 13.64
C ILE A 48 3.11 -2.73 13.91
N THR A 49 3.70 -1.88 14.75
CA THR A 49 3.14 -0.56 15.05
C THR A 49 3.05 0.31 13.81
N GLU A 50 4.09 0.34 12.97
CA GLU A 50 4.07 1.09 11.70
C GLU A 50 3.02 0.52 10.72
N ILE A 51 2.87 -0.80 10.66
CA ILE A 51 1.81 -1.45 9.87
C ILE A 51 0.42 -1.02 10.35
N GLU A 52 0.19 -0.98 11.66
CA GLU A 52 -1.07 -0.52 12.22
C GLU A 52 -1.34 0.96 11.92
N GLN A 53 -0.31 1.82 12.01
CA GLN A 53 -0.44 3.23 11.67
C GLN A 53 -0.76 3.44 10.19
N ALA A 54 -0.05 2.76 9.28
CA ALA A 54 -0.34 2.82 7.84
C ALA A 54 -1.77 2.34 7.53
N ALA A 55 -2.21 1.27 8.20
CA ALA A 55 -3.58 0.79 8.08
C ALA A 55 -4.62 1.78 8.63
N LYS A 56 -4.33 2.52 9.70
CA LYS A 56 -5.22 3.58 10.21
C LYS A 56 -5.33 4.73 9.21
N GLN A 57 -4.21 5.19 8.66
CA GLN A 57 -4.18 6.24 7.63
C GLN A 57 -4.97 5.84 6.37
N ALA A 58 -4.93 4.55 6.00
CA ALA A 58 -5.68 4.01 4.88
C ALA A 58 -7.15 3.66 5.20
N ASN A 59 -7.66 4.01 6.38
CA ASN A 59 -8.99 3.63 6.87
C ASN A 59 -9.25 2.11 6.85
N ALA A 60 -8.19 1.32 7.02
CA ALA A 60 -8.21 -0.13 6.97
C ALA A 60 -8.26 -0.77 8.37
N HIS A 61 -7.75 -0.09 9.39
CA HIS A 61 -7.55 -0.66 10.72
C HIS A 61 -8.81 -1.29 11.31
N ASP A 62 -9.94 -0.59 11.28
CA ASP A 62 -11.16 -1.03 11.96
C ASP A 62 -11.74 -2.32 11.35
N PHE A 63 -11.76 -2.42 10.02
CA PHE A 63 -12.22 -3.65 9.37
C PHE A 63 -11.21 -4.78 9.55
N ILE A 64 -9.90 -4.48 9.56
CA ILE A 64 -8.90 -5.50 9.83
C ILE A 64 -9.13 -6.06 11.24
N LYS A 65 -9.31 -5.20 12.23
CA LYS A 65 -9.54 -5.60 13.63
C LYS A 65 -10.85 -6.36 13.85
N SER A 66 -11.85 -6.21 12.98
CA SER A 66 -13.09 -6.99 13.07
C SER A 66 -12.96 -8.41 12.51
N LEU A 67 -11.89 -8.73 11.77
CA LEU A 67 -11.62 -10.09 11.30
C LEU A 67 -11.14 -10.99 12.45
N PRO A 68 -11.49 -12.30 12.46
CA PRO A 68 -11.13 -13.23 13.54
C PRO A 68 -9.64 -13.31 13.87
N GLN A 69 -8.77 -13.16 12.86
CA GLN A 69 -7.31 -13.19 13.01
C GLN A 69 -6.66 -11.81 12.85
N SER A 70 -7.46 -10.75 12.74
CA SER A 70 -7.00 -9.39 12.55
C SER A 70 -5.92 -9.26 11.43
N TYR A 71 -4.76 -8.70 11.75
CA TYR A 71 -3.65 -8.52 10.81
C TYR A 71 -3.05 -9.85 10.30
N ASN A 72 -3.26 -10.94 11.03
CA ASN A 72 -2.79 -12.28 10.65
C ASN A 72 -3.79 -13.01 9.75
N THR A 73 -4.93 -12.39 9.40
CA THR A 73 -5.87 -12.98 8.44
C THR A 73 -5.19 -13.17 7.08
N LEU A 74 -5.24 -14.39 6.56
CA LEU A 74 -4.81 -14.73 5.20
C LEU A 74 -5.81 -14.17 4.19
N VAL A 75 -5.35 -13.43 3.18
CA VAL A 75 -6.27 -12.81 2.21
C VAL A 75 -6.71 -13.76 1.08
N GLY A 76 -6.07 -14.93 0.97
CA GLY A 76 -6.25 -15.87 -0.15
C GLY A 76 -5.56 -15.41 -1.43
N GLU A 77 -5.54 -16.25 -2.47
CA GLU A 77 -4.98 -15.85 -3.77
C GLU A 77 -5.66 -14.58 -4.30
N HIS A 78 -4.86 -13.61 -4.76
CA HIS A 78 -5.33 -12.32 -5.27
C HIS A 78 -6.27 -11.57 -4.29
N GLY A 79 -6.17 -11.84 -2.99
CA GLY A 79 -7.02 -11.25 -1.96
C GLY A 79 -8.47 -11.70 -2.01
N ALA A 80 -8.79 -12.89 -2.55
CA ALA A 80 -10.17 -13.37 -2.76
C ALA A 80 -11.10 -13.28 -1.54
N GLN A 81 -10.56 -13.24 -0.31
CA GLN A 81 -11.34 -13.14 0.92
C GLN A 81 -11.75 -11.70 1.31
N LEU A 82 -11.29 -10.70 0.56
CA LEU A 82 -11.58 -9.29 0.82
C LEU A 82 -12.47 -8.69 -0.28
N SER A 83 -13.38 -7.79 0.10
CA SER A 83 -14.13 -6.98 -0.86
C SER A 83 -13.20 -6.04 -1.64
N GLY A 84 -13.64 -5.53 -2.80
CA GLY A 84 -12.85 -4.60 -3.62
C GLY A 84 -12.33 -3.39 -2.81
N GLY A 85 -13.22 -2.72 -2.07
CA GLY A 85 -12.82 -1.59 -1.21
C GLY A 85 -11.88 -1.99 -0.06
N GLN A 86 -11.99 -3.20 0.48
CA GLN A 86 -11.02 -3.70 1.47
C GLN A 86 -9.65 -3.92 0.84
N LYS A 87 -9.57 -4.54 -0.35
CA LYS A 87 -8.31 -4.72 -1.09
C LYS A 87 -7.65 -3.38 -1.36
N GLN A 88 -8.43 -2.41 -1.79
CA GLN A 88 -7.98 -1.05 -2.08
C GLN A 88 -7.37 -0.38 -0.84
N ARG A 89 -8.05 -0.46 0.31
CA ARG A 89 -7.50 0.10 1.56
C ARG A 89 -6.23 -0.61 2.04
N VAL A 90 -6.11 -1.92 1.86
CA VAL A 90 -4.84 -2.64 2.13
C VAL A 90 -3.73 -2.19 1.18
N ALA A 91 -4.04 -1.98 -0.10
CA ALA A 91 -3.06 -1.50 -1.08
C ALA A 91 -2.63 -0.05 -0.83
N ILE A 92 -3.55 0.82 -0.39
CA ILE A 92 -3.22 2.17 0.08
C ILE A 92 -2.29 2.08 1.28
N ALA A 93 -2.59 1.24 2.28
CA ALA A 93 -1.70 1.04 3.43
C ALA A 93 -0.30 0.55 3.00
N ARG A 94 -0.21 -0.36 2.02
CA ARG A 94 1.05 -0.82 1.42
C ARG A 94 1.81 0.32 0.75
N ALA A 95 1.12 1.26 0.10
CA ALA A 95 1.78 2.42 -0.50
C ALA A 95 2.25 3.42 0.57
N LEU A 96 1.43 3.66 1.61
CA LEU A 96 1.70 4.64 2.67
C LEU A 96 2.84 4.23 3.61
N ILE A 97 3.03 2.94 3.88
CA ILE A 97 4.09 2.49 4.81
C ILE A 97 5.51 2.80 4.32
N ARG A 98 5.66 3.11 3.03
CA ARG A 98 6.93 3.56 2.43
C ARG A 98 7.21 5.05 2.68
N ASP A 99 6.22 5.79 3.18
CA ASP A 99 6.25 7.25 3.32
C ASP A 99 6.61 7.97 2.00
N PRO A 100 5.85 7.73 0.90
CA PRO A 100 6.16 8.33 -0.38
C PRO A 100 5.83 9.83 -0.39
N ARG A 101 6.64 10.64 -1.08
CA ARG A 101 6.37 12.07 -1.28
C ARG A 101 5.22 12.32 -2.27
N ILE A 102 5.01 11.38 -3.18
CA ILE A 102 3.98 11.44 -4.22
C ILE A 102 3.19 10.14 -4.16
N LEU A 103 1.87 10.24 -3.97
CA LEU A 103 0.97 9.10 -4.03
C LEU A 103 0.12 9.21 -5.31
N LEU A 104 0.25 8.22 -6.19
CA LEU A 104 -0.54 8.09 -7.41
C LEU A 104 -1.67 7.10 -7.15
N LEU A 105 -2.90 7.57 -7.30
CA LEU A 105 -4.12 6.80 -7.12
C LEU A 105 -4.81 6.70 -8.48
N ASP A 106 -4.80 5.50 -9.06
CA ASP A 106 -5.47 5.24 -10.32
C ASP A 106 -6.93 4.83 -10.06
N GLU A 107 -7.86 5.74 -10.31
CA GLU A 107 -9.30 5.60 -10.06
C GLU A 107 -9.69 5.15 -8.62
N ALA A 108 -8.90 5.52 -7.62
CA ALA A 108 -9.24 5.20 -6.23
C ALA A 108 -10.44 6.03 -5.76
N THR A 109 -11.58 5.38 -5.54
CA THR A 109 -12.78 5.96 -4.89
C THR A 109 -12.83 5.70 -3.39
#